data_AF-A0A7S2D1M9-F1
#
_entry.id   AF-A0A7S2D1M9-F1
#
_cell.length_a   1.000
_cell.length_b   1.000
_cell.length_c   1.000
_cell.angle_alpha   90.00
_cell.angle_beta   90.00
_cell.angle_gamma   90.00
#
_symmetry.space_group_name_H-M   'P 1'
#
loop_
_entity.id
_entity.type
_entity.pdbx_description
1 polymer ?
#
loop_
_entity_poly.entity_id
_entity_poly.type
_entity_poly.pdbx_seq_one_letter_code
_entity_poly.pdbx_strand_id
1 'polypeptide(L)'
;EVRRAMTVLSRRTKNNPILIGEPGVGKTAIAEELAQRIASGDVPESLQDCKLLALDMGALIAGAKFRGEFEERLKAVISEVQGADGQVVLFIDEIHTVVG
;
A
#
# COMPACT_ATOMS: atom_id res chain seq x y z
N GLU A 1 1.66 -15.54 -3.95
CA GLU A 1 1.34 -14.10 -4.01
C GLU A 1 2.41 -13.16 -3.46
N VAL A 2 2.95 -13.32 -2.25
CA VAL A 2 3.98 -12.37 -1.72
C VAL A 2 5.18 -12.19 -2.65
N ARG A 3 5.75 -13.29 -3.17
CA ARG A 3 6.84 -13.22 -4.18
C ARG A 3 6.46 -12.43 -5.44
N ARG A 4 5.21 -12.52 -5.87
CA ARG A 4 4.67 -11.78 -7.02
C ARG A 4 4.55 -10.29 -6.69
N ALA A 5 4.05 -9.95 -5.50
CA ALA A 5 4.01 -8.58 -5.01
C ALA A 5 5.41 -7.95 -4.95
N MET A 6 6.40 -8.65 -4.37
CA MET A 6 7.80 -8.22 -4.34
C MET A 6 8.35 -7.99 -5.75
N THR A 7 8.11 -8.92 -6.68
CA THR A 7 8.58 -8.81 -8.07
C THR A 7 8.00 -7.58 -8.77
N VAL A 8 6.74 -7.22 -8.50
CA VAL A 8 6.12 -6.02 -9.07
C VAL A 8 6.70 -4.76 -8.41
N LEU A 9 6.82 -4.73 -7.09
CA LEU A 9 7.37 -3.59 -6.35
C LEU A 9 8.82 -3.26 -6.76
N SER A 10 9.63 -4.27 -7.08
CA SER A 10 11.02 -4.09 -7.55
C SER A 10 11.14 -3.56 -8.99
N ARG A 11 10.04 -3.30 -9.71
CA ARG A 11 10.10 -2.76 -11.08
C ARG A 11 10.42 -1.27 -11.06
N ARG A 12 11.07 -0.78 -12.12
CA ARG A 12 11.30 0.67 -12.33
C ARG A 12 10.02 1.43 -12.69
N THR A 13 9.07 0.77 -13.37
CA THR A 13 7.81 1.38 -13.80
C THR A 13 6.66 0.40 -13.57
N LYS A 14 5.45 0.93 -13.35
CA LYS A 14 4.26 0.14 -13.02
C LYS A 14 4.52 -0.82 -11.85
N ASN A 15 5.10 -0.29 -10.79
CA ASN A 15 5.55 -1.01 -9.60
C ASN A 15 4.47 -1.15 -8.52
N ASN A 16 3.20 -0.97 -8.88
CA ASN A 16 2.07 -1.06 -7.96
C ASN A 16 1.37 -2.43 -8.13
N PRO A 17 1.60 -3.40 -7.24
CA PRO A 17 0.89 -4.67 -7.28
C PRO A 17 -0.59 -4.47 -6.91
N ILE A 18 -1.48 -5.18 -7.60
CA ILE A 18 -2.91 -5.26 -7.24
C ILE A 18 -3.22 -6.71 -6.89
N LEU A 19 -3.75 -6.93 -5.68
CA LEU A 19 -4.20 -8.23 -5.20
C LEU A 19 -5.67 -8.43 -5.56
N ILE A 20 -5.93 -9.38 -6.47
CA ILE A 20 -7.27 -9.72 -6.95
C ILE A 20 -7.75 -11.00 -6.26
N GLY A 21 -9.01 -11.00 -5.80
CA GLY A 21 -9.63 -12.12 -5.12
C GLY A 21 -10.92 -11.70 -4.43
N GLU A 22 -11.69 -12.67 -3.93
CA GLU A 22 -12.91 -12.40 -3.17
C GLU A 22 -12.59 -11.80 -1.79
N PRO A 23 -13.55 -11.15 -1.10
CA PRO A 23 -13.39 -10.76 0.29
C PRO A 23 -13.06 -11.97 1.18
N GLY A 24 -12.19 -11.78 2.17
CA GLY A 24 -11.83 -12.84 3.14
C GLY A 24 -10.80 -13.88 2.66
N VAL A 25 -10.30 -13.80 1.43
CA VAL A 25 -9.27 -14.74 0.91
C VAL A 25 -7.85 -14.48 1.43
N GLY A 26 -7.66 -13.55 2.36
CA GLY A 26 -6.37 -13.27 2.99
C GLY A 26 -5.49 -12.26 2.24
N LYS A 27 -6.06 -11.28 1.53
CA LYS A 27 -5.27 -10.20 0.89
C LYS A 27 -4.45 -9.40 1.89
N THR A 28 -5.04 -9.10 3.04
CA THR A 28 -4.38 -8.44 4.17
C THR A 28 -3.22 -9.29 4.70
N ALA A 29 -3.40 -10.62 4.80
CA ALA A 29 -2.34 -11.54 5.22
C ALA A 29 -1.13 -11.53 4.26
N ILE A 30 -1.35 -11.32 2.95
CA ILE A 30 -0.24 -11.15 1.98
C ILE A 30 0.57 -9.87 2.28
N ALA A 31 -0.09 -8.77 2.65
CA ALA A 31 0.57 -7.53 3.03
C ALA A 31 1.32 -7.67 4.37
N GLU A 32 0.74 -8.36 5.34
CA GLU A 32 1.37 -8.68 6.62
C GLU A 32 2.61 -9.57 6.45
N GLU A 33 2.50 -10.63 5.63
CA GLU A 33 3.64 -11.50 5.31
C GLU A 33 4.74 -10.71 4.58
N LEU A 34 4.38 -9.79 3.68
CA LEU A 34 5.36 -8.89 3.05
C LEU A 34 6.06 -8.00 4.09
N ALA A 35 5.34 -7.42 5.04
CA ALA A 35 5.92 -6.61 6.11
C ALA A 35 6.90 -7.43 6.97
N GLN A 36 6.53 -8.67 7.32
CA GLN A 36 7.42 -9.59 8.05
C GLN A 36 8.70 -9.89 7.27
N ARG A 37 8.61 -10.13 5.96
CA ARG A 37 9.78 -10.38 5.12
C ARG A 37 10.70 -9.17 5.01
N ILE A 38 10.13 -7.98 4.86
CA ILE A 38 10.92 -6.74 4.85
C ILE A 38 11.67 -6.59 6.17
N ALA A 39 10.99 -6.80 7.31
CA ALA A 39 11.61 -6.73 8.64
C ALA A 39 12.68 -7.81 8.87
N SER A 40 12.53 -9.00 8.28
CA SER A 40 13.52 -10.08 8.37
C SER A 40 14.65 -9.98 7.35
N GLY A 41 14.60 -9.01 6.44
CA GLY A 41 15.55 -8.89 5.32
C GLY A 41 15.39 -9.96 4.22
N ASP A 42 14.31 -10.74 4.21
CA ASP A 42 14.02 -11.73 3.17
C ASP A 42 13.34 -11.07 1.96
N VAL A 43 13.99 -10.05 1.41
CA VAL A 43 13.49 -9.23 0.30
C VAL A 43 14.62 -8.82 -0.65
N PRO A 44 14.31 -8.46 -1.91
CA PRO A 44 15.28 -7.84 -2.81
C PRO A 44 15.86 -6.55 -2.23
N GLU A 45 17.06 -6.18 -2.66
CA GLU A 45 17.76 -4.93 -2.25
C GLU A 45 16.88 -3.69 -2.41
N SER A 46 16.06 -3.63 -3.46
CA SER A 46 15.12 -2.53 -3.70
C SER A 46 14.04 -2.34 -2.63
N LEU A 47 13.85 -3.32 -1.75
CA LEU A 47 12.85 -3.32 -0.67
C LEU A 47 13.48 -3.42 0.72
N GLN A 48 14.81 -3.45 0.80
CA GLN A 48 15.51 -3.42 2.09
C GLN A 48 15.21 -2.10 2.81
N ASP A 49 15.10 -2.18 4.13
CA ASP A 49 14.83 -1.05 5.04
C ASP A 49 13.54 -0.25 4.75
N CYS A 50 12.72 -0.70 3.81
CA CYS A 50 11.43 -0.09 3.51
C CYS A 50 10.44 -0.29 4.66
N LYS A 51 9.52 0.64 4.83
CA LYS A 51 8.39 0.50 5.75
C LYS A 51 7.13 0.19 4.97
N LEU A 52 6.43 -0.88 5.36
CA LEU A 52 5.09 -1.14 4.87
C LEU A 52 4.09 -0.45 5.79
N LEU A 53 3.32 0.49 5.26
CA LEU A 53 2.28 1.22 5.98
C LEU A 53 0.91 0.86 5.43
N ALA A 54 -0.07 0.61 6.30
CA ALA A 54 -1.46 0.41 5.89
C ALA A 54 -2.23 1.73 5.98
N LEU A 55 -3.04 2.02 4.96
CA LEU A 55 -3.91 3.18 4.95
C LEU A 55 -5.21 2.88 5.70
N ASP A 56 -5.50 3.63 6.76
CA ASP A 56 -6.79 3.60 7.44
C ASP A 56 -7.80 4.50 6.71
N MET A 57 -8.69 3.85 5.95
CA MET A 57 -9.77 4.51 5.23
C MET A 57 -10.77 5.19 6.17
N GLY A 58 -11.05 4.60 7.34
CA GLY A 58 -11.95 5.15 8.34
C GLY A 58 -11.43 6.46 8.90
N ALA A 59 -10.13 6.55 9.18
CA ALA A 59 -9.47 7.77 9.63
C ALA A 59 -9.52 8.89 8.57
N LEU A 60 -9.39 8.56 7.29
CA LEU A 60 -9.50 9.55 6.21
C LEU A 60 -10.91 10.12 6.07
N ILE A 61 -11.93 9.25 6.19
CA ILE A 61 -13.35 9.62 6.07
C ILE A 61 -13.84 10.34 7.34
N ALA A 62 -13.28 10.00 8.51
CA ALA A 62 -13.66 10.60 9.78
C ALA A 62 -13.51 12.13 9.74
N GLY A 63 -14.63 12.83 9.94
CA GLY A 63 -14.68 14.28 9.95
C GLY A 63 -14.64 14.94 8.56
N ALA A 64 -14.58 14.18 7.47
CA ALA A 64 -14.79 14.71 6.12
C ALA A 64 -16.29 15.01 5.94
N LYS A 65 -16.64 16.28 5.75
CA LYS A 65 -18.04 16.70 5.53
C LYS A 65 -18.45 16.56 4.06
N PHE A 66 -17.47 16.56 3.16
CA PHE A 66 -17.66 16.50 1.72
C PHE A 66 -16.65 15.55 1.08
N ARG A 67 -17.02 14.92 -0.03
CA ARG A 67 -16.14 14.00 -0.79
C ARG A 67 -14.79 14.62 -1.17
N GLY A 68 -14.77 15.92 -1.49
CA GLY A 68 -13.54 16.63 -1.85
C GLY A 68 -12.49 16.67 -0.74
N GLU A 69 -12.90 16.76 0.53
CA GLU A 69 -11.97 16.78 1.67
C GLU A 69 -11.27 15.42 1.84
N PHE A 70 -11.99 14.33 1.60
CA PHE A 70 -11.43 12.98 1.57
C PHE A 70 -10.39 12.83 0.45
N GLU A 71 -10.72 13.28 -0.77
CA GLU A 71 -9.81 13.22 -1.91
C GLU A 71 -8.53 14.05 -1.68
N GLU A 72 -8.65 15.22 -1.04
CA GLU A 72 -7.50 16.06 -0.69
C GLU A 72 -6.58 15.38 0.34
N ARG A 73 -7.15 14.79 1.39
CA ARG A 73 -6.37 14.03 2.39
C ARG A 73 -5.68 12.82 1.78
N LEU A 74 -6.37 12.08 0.92
CA LEU A 74 -5.77 10.95 0.21
C LEU A 74 -4.61 11.39 -0.68
N LYS A 75 -4.78 12.48 -1.43
CA LYS A 75 -3.71 13.05 -2.26
C LYS A 75 -2.50 13.45 -1.41
N ALA A 76 -2.72 14.04 -0.24
CA ALA A 76 -1.65 14.37 0.69
C ALA A 76 -0.86 13.12 1.12
N VAL A 77 -1.56 12.05 1.52
CA VAL A 77 -0.92 10.77 1.88
C VAL A 77 -0.11 10.18 0.72
N ILE A 78 -0.68 10.15 -0.50
CA ILE A 78 0.03 9.64 -1.67
C ILE A 78 1.27 10.49 -1.95
N SER A 79 1.17 11.82 -1.81
CA SER A 79 2.31 12.72 -2.01
C SER A 79 3.42 12.49 -0.99
N GLU A 80 3.09 12.23 0.27
CA GLU A 80 4.08 11.90 1.31
C GLU A 80 4.79 10.58 1.01
N VAL A 81 4.05 9.56 0.57
CA VAL A 81 4.63 8.26 0.18
C VAL A 81 5.54 8.40 -1.05
N GLN A 82 5.12 9.20 -2.04
CA GLN A 82 5.96 9.50 -3.20
C GLN A 82 7.23 10.27 -2.83
N GLY A 83 7.14 11.19 -1.86
CA GLY A 83 8.28 11.94 -1.33
C GLY A 83 9.21 11.13 -0.42
N ALA A 84 8.85 9.89 -0.06
CA ALA A 84 9.67 9.02 0.77
C ALA A 84 10.77 8.29 -0.01
N ASP A 85 11.01 8.61 -1.29
CA ASP A 85 12.09 8.07 -2.13
C ASP A 85 12.20 6.53 -2.12
N GLY A 86 11.05 5.86 -2.12
CA GLY A 86 10.97 4.39 -2.12
C GLY A 86 11.13 3.73 -0.75
N GLN A 87 11.32 4.50 0.33
CA GLN A 87 11.42 3.98 1.70
C GLN A 87 10.08 3.55 2.29
N VAL A 88 8.96 3.83 1.62
CA VAL A 88 7.61 3.50 2.08
C VAL A 88 6.85 2.75 1.00
N VAL A 89 6.28 1.60 1.37
CA VAL A 89 5.27 0.87 0.60
C VAL A 89 3.91 1.09 1.26
N LEU A 90 2.98 1.71 0.54
CA LEU A 90 1.62 1.92 1.02
C LEU A 90 0.71 0.76 0.62
N PHE A 91 0.10 0.12 1.61
CA PHE A 91 -0.96 -0.86 1.44
C PHE A 91 -2.32 -0.16 1.58
N ILE A 92 -3.16 -0.29 0.55
CA ILE A 92 -4.53 0.21 0.53
C ILE A 92 -5.43 -1.00 0.37
N ASP A 93 -6.18 -1.32 1.42
CA ASP A 93 -7.24 -2.32 1.31
C ASP A 93 -8.45 -1.73 0.59
N GLU A 94 -9.19 -2.56 -0.12
CA GLU A 94 -10.41 -2.16 -0.82
C GLU A 94 -10.27 -0.91 -1.72
N ILE A 95 -9.16 -0.79 -2.47
CA ILE A 95 -8.87 0.38 -3.33
C ILE A 95 -10.01 0.79 -4.28
N HIS A 96 -10.90 -0.15 -4.63
CA HIS A 96 -12.10 0.13 -5.43
C HIS A 96 -13.09 1.09 -4.75
N THR A 97 -13.04 1.23 -3.42
CA THR A 97 -13.83 2.21 -2.66
C THR A 97 -13.34 3.65 -2.90
N VAL A 98 -12.10 3.79 -3.37
CA VAL A 98 -11.41 5.06 -3.59
C VAL A 98 -11.39 5.43 -5.07
N VAL A 99 -11.28 4.42 -5.94
CA VAL A 99 -11.29 4.57 -7.39
C VAL A 99 -12.73 4.41 -7.88
N GLY A 100 -13.53 5.47 -7.70
CA GLY A 100 -14.88 5.60 -8.25
C GLY A 100 -14.97 6.80 -9.17
#